data_AF-A0A928YX56-F1
#
_entry.id   AF-A0A928YX56-F1
#
_cell.length_a   1.000
_cell.length_b   1.000
_cell.length_c   1.000
_cell.angle_alpha   90.00
_cell.angle_beta   90.00
_cell.angle_gamma   90.00
#
_symmetry.space_group_name_H-M   'P 1'
#
loop_
_entity.id
_entity.type
_entity.pdbx_description
1 polymer ?
#
loop_
_entity_poly.entity_id
_entity_poly.type
_entity_poly.pdbx_seq_one_letter_code
_entity_poly.pdbx_strand_id
1 'polypeptide(L)'
;AGASWYPMCYDYPVEQRQELSKRKRLAKLKYVASAMNVVEPIVAVPFAGPPCFLDRELQQYNSEMQDGIFPDPQQIIDWLTEQGYTQTELLLPGDAWNTVTRTKTSDSAWKDFSFRDPAYLETYAQRRSQSIAAVYDRYPEPSESLWQAFQTYSDRLLQLNAYFNQRIDMRVGFEILGTGGGQWAVDFRSASQGVFDELGDCQYGYRFESRWLPPLLAGKLPWEDFFLSLRFQAWRNPDVYNDHLLGLLKFAHGDALQAVEAYETSFDAQEQMIVHANRQRYQVQRRCPHAGVDLLEAGEVLPGGVLRCLGHHYEFDLDSGQCITGKCRSLNTKKLSLKNCLSGSNDEKHQTDCL
;
A
#
# COMPACT_ATOMS: atom_id res chain seq x y z
N ALA A 1 -9.90 -5.19 7.38
CA ALA A 1 -9.50 -4.77 6.02
C ALA A 1 -8.31 -3.79 6.09
N GLY A 2 -7.33 -3.86 5.17
CA GLY A 2 -6.14 -2.98 5.26
C GLY A 2 -6.41 -1.52 4.89
N ALA A 3 -5.99 -0.57 5.73
CA ALA A 3 -6.11 0.87 5.53
C ALA A 3 -5.31 1.32 4.29
N SER A 4 -6.01 1.64 3.21
CA SER A 4 -5.41 1.91 1.91
C SER A 4 -6.33 2.78 1.08
N TRP A 5 -5.78 3.78 0.39
CA TRP A 5 -6.50 4.59 -0.60
C TRP A 5 -6.43 4.02 -2.02
N TYR A 6 -5.45 3.15 -2.33
CA TYR A 6 -5.34 2.52 -3.65
C TYR A 6 -6.32 1.34 -3.81
N PRO A 7 -7.08 1.25 -4.91
CA PRO A 7 -7.06 2.14 -6.10
C PRO A 7 -8.14 3.25 -6.07
N MET A 8 -8.93 3.35 -5.01
CA MET A 8 -10.13 4.18 -4.92
C MET A 8 -9.89 5.68 -5.18
N CYS A 9 -8.79 6.21 -4.63
CA CYS A 9 -8.41 7.61 -4.78
C CYS A 9 -7.62 7.87 -6.07
N TYR A 10 -7.39 6.88 -6.92
CA TYR A 10 -6.65 7.07 -8.16
C TYR A 10 -7.56 7.31 -9.35
N ASP A 11 -7.14 8.21 -10.24
CA ASP A 11 -7.81 8.56 -11.50
C ASP A 11 -7.66 7.45 -12.54
N TYR A 12 -8.18 6.25 -12.23
CA TYR A 12 -8.31 5.15 -13.17
C TYR A 12 -9.68 5.14 -13.84
N PRO A 13 -9.77 4.65 -15.09
CA PRO A 13 -11.04 4.20 -15.68
C PRO A 13 -11.78 3.26 -14.72
N VAL A 14 -13.11 3.32 -14.73
CA VAL A 14 -13.97 2.56 -13.80
C VAL A 14 -13.67 1.07 -13.85
N GLU A 15 -13.55 0.49 -15.06
CA GLU A 15 -13.26 -0.93 -15.25
C GLU A 15 -11.91 -1.34 -14.65
N GLN A 16 -10.85 -0.54 -14.91
CA GLN A 16 -9.53 -0.79 -14.35
C GLN A 16 -9.55 -0.70 -12.82
N ARG A 17 -10.23 0.29 -12.25
CA ARG A 17 -10.37 0.45 -10.80
C ARG A 17 -11.07 -0.76 -10.17
N GLN A 18 -12.15 -1.23 -10.78
CA GLN A 18 -12.88 -2.42 -10.32
C GLN A 18 -12.02 -3.67 -10.36
N GLU A 19 -11.26 -3.88 -11.44
CA GLU A 19 -10.36 -5.03 -11.56
C GLU A 19 -9.26 -4.99 -10.50
N LEU A 20 -8.61 -3.83 -10.31
CA LEU A 20 -7.61 -3.63 -9.27
C LEU A 20 -8.19 -3.86 -7.86
N SER A 21 -9.39 -3.36 -7.59
CA SER A 21 -10.09 -3.57 -6.32
C SER A 21 -10.40 -5.04 -6.06
N LYS A 22 -10.93 -5.77 -7.05
CA LYS A 22 -11.21 -7.21 -6.97
C LYS A 22 -9.94 -8.02 -6.73
N ARG A 23 -8.88 -7.77 -7.51
CA ARG A 23 -7.58 -8.43 -7.34
C ARG A 23 -7.03 -8.22 -5.93
N LYS A 24 -7.08 -6.98 -5.43
CA LYS A 24 -6.61 -6.64 -4.07
C LYS A 24 -7.46 -7.27 -2.97
N ARG A 25 -8.79 -7.29 -3.12
CA ARG A 25 -9.70 -7.99 -2.20
C ARG A 25 -9.36 -9.48 -2.15
N LEU A 26 -9.27 -10.14 -3.30
CA LEU A 26 -8.97 -11.57 -3.38
C LEU A 26 -7.59 -11.91 -2.81
N ALA A 27 -6.57 -11.07 -3.07
CA ALA A 27 -5.24 -11.26 -2.49
C ALA A 27 -5.27 -11.24 -0.95
N LYS A 28 -6.01 -10.30 -0.34
CA LYS A 28 -6.19 -10.24 1.12
C LYS A 28 -6.93 -11.47 1.66
N LEU A 29 -7.99 -11.92 0.99
CA LEU A 29 -8.75 -13.11 1.39
C LEU A 29 -7.87 -14.38 1.34
N LYS A 30 -7.11 -14.56 0.26
CA LYS A 30 -6.13 -15.65 0.12
C LYS A 30 -5.05 -15.59 1.20
N TYR A 31 -4.57 -14.40 1.54
CA TYR A 31 -3.62 -14.22 2.64
C TYR A 31 -4.19 -14.70 3.98
N VAL A 32 -5.46 -14.38 4.28
CA VAL A 32 -6.13 -14.88 5.49
C VAL A 32 -6.21 -16.41 5.50
N ALA A 33 -6.64 -17.03 4.40
CA ALA A 33 -6.66 -18.50 4.29
C ALA A 33 -5.27 -19.12 4.49
N SER A 34 -4.24 -18.54 3.88
CA SER A 34 -2.85 -18.98 4.07
C SER A 34 -2.40 -18.86 5.53
N ALA A 35 -2.74 -17.75 6.20
CA ALA A 35 -2.42 -17.55 7.61
C ALA A 35 -3.16 -18.58 8.49
N MET A 36 -4.41 -18.91 8.19
CA MET A 36 -5.17 -19.94 8.90
C MET A 36 -4.56 -21.35 8.74
N ASN A 37 -3.97 -21.67 7.57
CA ASN A 37 -3.27 -22.95 7.38
C ASN A 37 -1.99 -23.06 8.21
N VAL A 38 -1.31 -21.94 8.47
CA VAL A 38 -0.06 -21.93 9.24
C VAL A 38 -0.32 -21.89 10.74
N VAL A 39 -1.29 -21.08 11.16
CA VAL A 39 -1.59 -20.85 12.59
C VAL A 39 -2.54 -21.91 13.15
N GLU A 40 -3.35 -22.56 12.32
CA GLU A 40 -4.39 -23.53 12.71
C GLU A 40 -5.26 -23.01 13.87
N PRO A 41 -5.93 -21.84 13.72
CA PRO A 41 -6.63 -21.22 14.84
C PRO A 41 -7.85 -22.05 15.26
N ILE A 42 -8.14 -22.05 16.56
CA ILE A 42 -9.38 -22.64 17.11
C ILE A 42 -10.61 -21.92 16.53
N VAL A 43 -10.52 -20.60 16.39
CA VAL A 43 -11.52 -19.75 15.76
C VAL A 43 -10.82 -18.54 15.13
N ALA A 44 -11.23 -18.18 13.92
CA ALA A 44 -10.80 -16.97 13.23
C ALA A 44 -11.94 -15.94 13.27
N VAL A 45 -11.64 -14.75 13.81
CA VAL A 45 -12.61 -13.66 13.92
C VAL A 45 -12.16 -12.50 13.02
N PRO A 46 -12.79 -12.31 11.85
CA PRO A 46 -12.52 -11.14 11.03
C PRO A 46 -13.01 -9.86 11.73
N PHE A 47 -12.19 -8.82 11.72
CA PHE A 47 -12.50 -7.53 12.32
C PHE A 47 -11.95 -6.37 11.46
N ALA A 48 -12.09 -5.13 11.97
CA ALA A 48 -11.61 -3.91 11.32
C ALA A 48 -12.24 -3.68 9.93
N GLY A 49 -13.56 -3.75 9.87
CA GLY A 49 -14.39 -3.46 8.71
C GLY A 49 -15.88 -3.57 9.04
N PRO A 50 -16.77 -3.15 8.11
CA PRO A 50 -16.46 -2.48 6.84
C PRO A 50 -16.09 -0.99 7.05
N PRO A 51 -15.75 -0.24 5.98
CA PRO A 51 -15.61 1.21 6.04
C PRO A 51 -16.88 1.88 6.58
N CYS A 52 -16.68 3.02 7.24
CA CYS A 52 -17.75 3.81 7.84
C CYS A 52 -17.45 5.30 7.61
N PHE A 53 -17.56 5.74 6.36
CA PHE A 53 -17.38 7.12 5.97
C PHE A 53 -18.68 7.90 6.16
N LEU A 54 -18.71 8.74 7.19
CA LEU A 54 -19.92 9.47 7.60
C LEU A 54 -20.02 10.86 6.96
N ASP A 55 -18.89 11.45 6.62
CA ASP A 55 -18.85 12.74 5.93
C ASP A 55 -19.36 12.59 4.50
N ARG A 56 -20.24 13.51 4.09
CA ARG A 56 -20.82 13.57 2.75
C ARG A 56 -19.78 13.54 1.64
N GLU A 57 -18.62 14.19 1.84
CA GLU A 57 -17.52 14.18 0.85
C GLU A 57 -16.92 12.78 0.64
N LEU A 58 -17.05 11.90 1.63
CA LEU A 58 -16.42 10.57 1.65
C LEU A 58 -17.44 9.42 1.53
N GLN A 59 -18.75 9.71 1.59
CA GLN A 59 -19.81 8.71 1.63
C GLN A 59 -19.76 7.74 0.44
N GLN A 60 -19.29 8.17 -0.74
CA GLN A 60 -19.16 7.28 -1.89
C GLN A 60 -18.25 6.07 -1.61
N TYR A 61 -17.25 6.20 -0.74
CA TYR A 61 -16.31 5.11 -0.43
C TYR A 61 -16.94 4.00 0.42
N ASN A 62 -18.14 4.20 0.98
CA ASN A 62 -18.88 3.10 1.62
C ASN A 62 -19.32 2.03 0.61
N SER A 63 -19.46 2.38 -0.67
CA SER A 63 -19.78 1.42 -1.74
C SER A 63 -18.71 0.34 -1.94
N GLU A 64 -17.49 0.58 -1.46
CA GLU A 64 -16.37 -0.37 -1.52
C GLU A 64 -16.61 -1.66 -0.71
N MET A 65 -17.63 -1.66 0.16
CA MET A 65 -18.13 -2.86 0.81
C MET A 65 -18.68 -3.88 -0.19
N GLN A 66 -19.32 -3.44 -1.27
CA GLN A 66 -19.96 -4.33 -2.23
C GLN A 66 -18.92 -5.10 -3.05
N ASP A 67 -18.17 -4.40 -3.90
CA ASP A 67 -17.19 -5.00 -4.83
C ASP A 67 -15.79 -4.35 -4.76
N GLY A 68 -15.57 -3.52 -3.75
CA GLY A 68 -14.34 -2.74 -3.58
C GLY A 68 -13.26 -3.42 -2.72
N ILE A 69 -12.34 -2.65 -2.16
CA ILE A 69 -11.20 -3.22 -1.41
C ILE A 69 -11.48 -3.57 0.05
N PHE A 70 -12.70 -3.25 0.53
CA PHE A 70 -13.06 -3.35 1.94
C PHE A 70 -14.28 -4.26 2.18
N PRO A 71 -14.12 -5.59 2.20
CA PRO A 71 -15.22 -6.45 2.57
C PRO A 71 -15.67 -6.21 4.02
N ASP A 72 -16.96 -6.39 4.28
CA ASP A 72 -17.48 -6.56 5.63
C ASP A 72 -17.06 -7.93 6.22
N PRO A 73 -17.08 -8.10 7.56
CA PRO A 73 -16.67 -9.34 8.19
C PRO A 73 -17.48 -10.58 7.75
N GLN A 74 -18.78 -10.43 7.43
CA GLN A 74 -19.60 -11.56 6.97
C GLN A 74 -19.16 -12.03 5.59
N GLN A 75 -18.86 -11.11 4.67
CA GLN A 75 -18.32 -11.47 3.34
C GLN A 75 -17.00 -12.25 3.43
N ILE A 76 -16.17 -11.97 4.44
CA ILE A 76 -14.93 -12.73 4.67
C ILE A 76 -15.25 -14.15 5.15
N ILE A 77 -16.19 -14.30 6.09
CA ILE A 77 -16.64 -15.59 6.62
C ILE A 77 -17.25 -16.45 5.52
N ASP A 78 -18.13 -15.86 4.70
CA ASP A 78 -18.80 -16.56 3.60
C ASP A 78 -17.75 -17.10 2.61
N TRP A 79 -16.79 -16.25 2.21
CA TRP A 79 -15.71 -16.67 1.31
C TRP A 79 -14.84 -17.78 1.92
N LEU A 80 -14.46 -17.67 3.20
CA LEU A 80 -13.68 -18.68 3.90
C LEU A 80 -14.44 -20.02 3.98
N THR A 81 -15.74 -19.97 4.25
CA THR A 81 -16.61 -21.14 4.30
C THR A 81 -16.67 -21.84 2.94
N GLU A 82 -16.79 -21.09 1.84
CA GLU A 82 -16.71 -21.62 0.47
C GLU A 82 -15.36 -22.30 0.17
N GLN A 83 -14.27 -21.85 0.81
CA GLN A 83 -12.94 -22.47 0.71
C GLN A 83 -12.75 -23.65 1.68
N GLY A 84 -13.76 -24.03 2.47
CA GLY A 84 -13.72 -25.14 3.42
C GLY A 84 -13.22 -24.79 4.82
N TYR A 85 -13.02 -23.51 5.14
CA TYR A 85 -12.69 -23.06 6.49
C TYR A 85 -13.97 -22.79 7.27
N THR A 86 -14.27 -23.62 8.26
CA THR A 86 -15.52 -23.52 9.05
C THR A 86 -15.31 -22.97 10.45
N GLN A 87 -14.06 -22.85 10.90
CA GLN A 87 -13.69 -22.33 12.22
C GLN A 87 -13.67 -20.79 12.26
N THR A 88 -14.73 -20.14 11.81
CA THR A 88 -14.84 -18.68 11.72
C THR A 88 -16.05 -18.18 12.50
N GLU A 89 -15.93 -17.01 13.14
CA GLU A 89 -17.03 -16.43 13.91
C GLU A 89 -17.13 -14.91 13.69
N LEU A 90 -18.36 -14.39 13.61
CA LEU A 90 -18.62 -12.95 13.56
C LEU A 90 -18.84 -12.42 14.96
N LEU A 91 -18.07 -11.43 15.41
CA LEU A 91 -18.33 -10.72 16.67
C LEU A 91 -18.67 -9.25 16.41
N LEU A 92 -19.84 -8.83 16.89
CA LEU A 92 -20.32 -7.46 16.92
C LEU A 92 -20.13 -6.85 18.32
N PRO A 93 -20.11 -5.51 18.47
CA PRO A 93 -19.92 -4.87 19.77
C PRO A 93 -20.97 -5.33 20.79
N GLY A 94 -20.55 -5.92 21.90
CA GLY A 94 -21.44 -6.45 22.94
C GLY A 94 -21.58 -7.98 22.92
N ASP A 95 -21.24 -8.63 21.80
CA ASP A 95 -21.17 -10.10 21.75
C ASP A 95 -20.09 -10.64 22.71
N ALA A 96 -20.34 -11.83 23.27
CA ALA A 96 -19.39 -12.54 24.12
C ALA A 96 -18.99 -13.89 23.50
N TRP A 97 -17.71 -14.26 23.62
CA TRP A 97 -17.19 -15.55 23.17
C TRP A 97 -16.73 -16.40 24.34
N ASN A 98 -17.25 -17.62 24.47
CA ASN A 98 -16.79 -18.59 25.45
C ASN A 98 -15.72 -19.49 24.81
N THR A 99 -14.48 -19.38 25.27
CA THR A 99 -13.35 -20.14 24.73
C THR A 99 -13.36 -21.63 25.11
N VAL A 100 -14.03 -22.00 26.20
CA VAL A 100 -14.14 -23.39 26.67
C VAL A 100 -15.17 -24.14 25.84
N THR A 101 -16.38 -23.59 25.72
CA THR A 101 -17.47 -24.21 24.95
C THR A 101 -17.40 -23.89 23.46
N ARG A 102 -16.56 -22.91 23.07
CA ARG A 102 -16.44 -22.39 21.69
C ARG A 102 -17.79 -21.92 21.14
N THR A 103 -18.51 -21.16 21.97
CA THR A 103 -19.83 -20.65 21.64
C THR A 103 -19.90 -19.15 21.79
N LYS A 104 -20.58 -18.51 20.84
CA LYS A 104 -20.94 -17.10 20.89
C LYS A 104 -22.25 -16.88 21.67
N THR A 105 -22.29 -15.84 22.48
CA THR A 105 -23.51 -15.23 23.01
C THR A 105 -23.71 -13.88 22.32
N SER A 106 -24.75 -13.76 21.49
CA SER A 106 -25.02 -12.53 20.74
C SER A 106 -25.71 -11.46 21.59
N ASP A 107 -25.35 -10.20 21.40
CA ASP A 107 -26.09 -9.07 21.94
C ASP A 107 -27.35 -8.81 21.10
N SER A 108 -28.51 -8.76 21.77
CA SER A 108 -29.81 -8.54 21.14
C SER A 108 -29.93 -7.20 20.39
N ALA A 109 -29.07 -6.22 20.69
CA ALA A 109 -29.05 -4.94 19.99
C ALA A 109 -28.77 -5.07 18.49
N TRP A 110 -28.18 -6.19 18.05
CA TRP A 110 -27.78 -6.44 16.65
C TRP A 110 -28.64 -7.49 15.94
N LYS A 111 -29.73 -7.97 16.53
CA LYS A 111 -30.53 -9.09 15.98
C LYS A 111 -30.94 -8.91 14.52
N ASP A 112 -31.34 -7.70 14.14
CA ASP A 112 -31.81 -7.36 12.79
C ASP A 112 -30.81 -6.47 12.02
N PHE A 113 -29.57 -6.41 12.49
CA PHE A 113 -28.54 -5.57 11.88
C PHE A 113 -27.99 -6.17 10.60
N SER A 114 -27.75 -5.31 9.61
CA SER A 114 -27.03 -5.65 8.40
C SER A 114 -26.07 -4.52 8.03
N PHE A 115 -24.82 -4.87 7.72
CA PHE A 115 -23.85 -3.90 7.18
C PHE A 115 -24.29 -3.30 5.83
N ARG A 116 -25.22 -3.95 5.13
CA ARG A 116 -25.76 -3.50 3.84
C ARG A 116 -26.92 -2.52 3.97
N ASP A 117 -27.42 -2.28 5.19
CA ASP A 117 -28.50 -1.33 5.41
C ASP A 117 -27.98 0.12 5.31
N PRO A 118 -28.38 0.89 4.29
CA PRO A 118 -27.95 2.28 4.16
C PRO A 118 -28.46 3.18 5.29
N ALA A 119 -29.59 2.81 5.94
CA ALA A 119 -30.17 3.61 7.01
C ALA A 119 -29.25 3.69 8.25
N TYR A 120 -28.46 2.65 8.48
CA TYR A 120 -27.47 2.63 9.57
C TYR A 120 -26.43 3.75 9.42
N LEU A 121 -25.82 3.86 8.24
CA LEU A 121 -24.78 4.87 7.98
C LEU A 121 -25.35 6.28 7.99
N GLU A 122 -26.54 6.49 7.43
CA GLU A 122 -27.21 7.80 7.44
C GLU A 122 -27.54 8.25 8.87
N THR A 123 -28.16 7.37 9.65
CA THR A 123 -28.46 7.65 11.08
C THR A 123 -27.17 7.90 11.86
N TYR A 124 -26.09 7.19 11.54
CA TYR A 124 -24.82 7.41 12.22
C TYR A 124 -24.18 8.75 11.82
N ALA A 125 -24.24 9.13 10.54
CA ALA A 125 -23.76 10.42 10.06
C ALA A 125 -24.49 11.57 10.73
N GLN A 126 -25.82 11.49 10.87
CA GLN A 126 -26.62 12.49 11.58
C GLN A 126 -26.18 12.66 13.04
N ARG A 127 -25.97 11.55 13.77
CA ARG A 127 -25.47 11.57 15.15
C ARG A 127 -24.06 12.18 15.27
N ARG A 128 -23.25 12.09 14.21
CA ARG A 128 -21.87 12.61 14.17
C ARG A 128 -21.73 13.96 13.48
N SER A 129 -22.83 14.56 13.03
CA SER A 129 -22.84 15.82 12.27
C SER A 129 -22.03 16.94 12.93
N GLN A 130 -22.15 17.13 14.25
CA GLN A 130 -21.37 18.13 14.99
C GLN A 130 -19.87 17.83 14.99
N SER A 131 -19.48 16.55 15.13
CA SER A 131 -18.07 16.14 15.07
C SER A 131 -17.50 16.34 13.67
N ILE A 132 -18.30 16.09 12.63
CA ILE A 132 -17.93 16.33 11.23
C ILE A 132 -17.73 17.85 11.01
N ALA A 133 -18.70 18.68 11.40
CA ALA A 133 -18.59 20.13 11.28
C ALA A 133 -17.34 20.70 11.98
N ALA A 134 -17.04 20.20 13.19
CA ALA A 134 -15.84 20.62 13.92
C ALA A 134 -14.51 20.29 13.20
N VAL A 135 -14.48 19.31 12.29
CA VAL A 135 -13.32 19.07 11.41
C VAL A 135 -13.18 20.20 10.39
N TYR A 136 -14.27 20.62 9.76
CA TYR A 136 -14.26 21.75 8.81
C TYR A 136 -13.91 23.07 9.51
N ASP A 137 -14.38 23.29 10.74
CA ASP A 137 -14.03 24.48 11.53
C ASP A 137 -12.55 24.51 11.92
N ARG A 138 -11.94 23.33 12.14
CA ARG A 138 -10.50 23.20 12.41
C ARG A 138 -9.65 23.48 11.18
N TYR A 139 -10.18 23.21 9.99
CA TYR A 139 -9.51 23.36 8.70
C TYR A 139 -10.34 24.26 7.78
N PRO A 140 -10.39 25.58 8.06
CA PRO A 140 -11.14 26.52 7.26
C PRO A 140 -10.48 26.71 5.88
N GLU A 141 -11.26 27.23 4.92
CA GLU A 141 -10.69 27.62 3.64
C GLU A 141 -9.73 28.81 3.80
N PRO A 142 -8.60 28.83 3.09
CA PRO A 142 -7.71 29.98 3.05
C PRO A 142 -8.38 31.21 2.43
N SER A 143 -7.90 32.40 2.80
CA SER A 143 -8.33 33.67 2.21
C SER A 143 -7.35 34.22 1.16
N GLU A 144 -6.11 33.71 1.14
CA GLU A 144 -5.01 34.21 0.31
C GLU A 144 -4.32 33.06 -0.42
N SER A 145 -3.52 33.39 -1.44
CA SER A 145 -2.71 32.40 -2.17
C SER A 145 -1.75 31.66 -1.25
N LEU A 146 -1.76 30.33 -1.33
CA LEU A 146 -0.82 29.47 -0.61
C LEU A 146 0.48 29.21 -1.40
N TRP A 147 0.66 29.82 -2.58
CA TRP A 147 1.81 29.56 -3.46
C TRP A 147 3.16 29.76 -2.76
N GLN A 148 3.37 30.91 -2.08
CA GLN A 148 4.65 31.19 -1.42
C GLN A 148 4.94 30.20 -0.27
N ALA A 149 3.92 29.80 0.48
CA ALA A 149 4.05 28.82 1.55
C ALA A 149 4.36 27.42 0.98
N PHE A 150 3.69 27.04 -0.11
CA PHE A 150 3.95 25.79 -0.82
C PHE A 150 5.37 25.74 -1.39
N GLN A 151 5.81 26.82 -2.05
CA GLN A 151 7.16 26.94 -2.60
C GLN A 151 8.21 26.79 -1.50
N THR A 152 8.09 27.54 -0.40
CA THR A 152 9.02 27.48 0.72
C THR A 152 9.12 26.07 1.33
N TYR A 153 7.99 25.42 1.55
CA TYR A 153 7.95 24.05 2.06
C TYR A 153 8.58 23.05 1.08
N SER A 154 8.27 23.18 -0.20
CA SER A 154 8.76 22.27 -1.24
C SER A 154 10.26 22.43 -1.52
N ASP A 155 10.77 23.66 -1.50
CA ASP A 155 12.22 23.93 -1.56
C ASP A 155 12.95 23.28 -0.39
N ARG A 156 12.36 23.34 0.81
CA ARG A 156 12.91 22.62 1.97
C ARG A 156 12.89 21.11 1.73
N LEU A 157 11.79 20.53 1.22
CA LEU A 157 11.71 19.10 0.92
C LEU A 157 12.82 18.66 -0.05
N LEU A 158 13.04 19.42 -1.12
CA LEU A 158 14.10 19.17 -2.11
C LEU A 158 15.50 19.18 -1.48
N GLN A 159 15.70 19.92 -0.38
CA GLN A 159 16.99 19.97 0.32
C GLN A 159 17.14 18.91 1.42
N LEU A 160 16.09 18.19 1.81
CA LEU A 160 16.15 17.27 2.93
C LEU A 160 17.09 16.08 2.68
N ASN A 161 16.98 15.46 1.51
CA ASN A 161 17.73 14.23 1.24
C ASN A 161 17.87 13.97 -0.28
N ALA A 162 19.12 14.00 -0.78
CA ALA A 162 19.42 13.76 -2.19
C ALA A 162 19.16 12.31 -2.65
N TYR A 163 19.31 11.33 -1.75
CA TYR A 163 19.03 9.91 -2.03
C TYR A 163 17.56 9.68 -2.39
N PHE A 164 16.64 10.36 -1.68
CA PHE A 164 15.21 10.35 -2.01
C PHE A 164 14.93 11.04 -3.33
N ASN A 165 15.47 12.25 -3.56
CA ASN A 165 15.25 12.99 -4.80
C ASN A 165 15.65 12.18 -6.05
N GLN A 166 16.81 11.52 -6.00
CA GLN A 166 17.30 10.67 -7.11
C GLN A 166 16.41 9.45 -7.38
N ARG A 167 15.70 8.94 -6.37
CA ARG A 167 14.80 7.77 -6.52
C ARG A 167 13.39 8.18 -6.92
N ILE A 168 12.96 9.36 -6.50
CA ILE A 168 11.74 10.00 -6.98
C ILE A 168 11.94 10.28 -8.47
N ASP A 169 12.88 11.16 -8.82
CA ASP A 169 13.33 11.44 -10.20
C ASP A 169 12.13 11.52 -11.16
N MET A 170 11.22 12.44 -10.81
CA MET A 170 10.00 12.78 -11.54
C MET A 170 9.57 14.20 -11.18
N ARG A 171 8.71 14.78 -12.01
CA ARG A 171 7.96 15.99 -11.69
C ARG A 171 6.61 15.59 -11.09
N VAL A 172 6.34 16.09 -9.89
CA VAL A 172 5.14 15.79 -9.10
C VAL A 172 4.21 16.99 -9.09
N GLY A 173 2.97 16.80 -9.53
CA GLY A 173 1.94 17.83 -9.62
C GLY A 173 1.06 17.91 -8.38
N PHE A 174 0.64 19.12 -8.04
CA PHE A 174 -0.29 19.42 -6.96
C PHE A 174 -1.39 20.33 -7.50
N GLU A 175 -2.59 19.79 -7.61
CA GLU A 175 -3.81 20.52 -7.99
C GLU A 175 -4.59 20.88 -6.73
N ILE A 176 -4.35 22.07 -6.20
CA ILE A 176 -4.98 22.55 -4.97
C ILE A 176 -6.25 23.32 -5.36
N LEU A 177 -7.41 22.76 -5.03
CA LEU A 177 -8.71 23.31 -5.39
C LEU A 177 -9.16 24.36 -4.37
N GLY A 178 -9.98 25.33 -4.79
CA GLY A 178 -10.55 26.33 -3.87
C GLY A 178 -9.70 27.59 -3.67
N THR A 179 -10.14 28.45 -2.75
CA THR A 179 -9.50 29.75 -2.50
C THR A 179 -8.08 29.58 -1.98
N GLY A 180 -7.14 30.27 -2.61
CA GLY A 180 -5.74 30.16 -2.25
C GLY A 180 -5.01 28.96 -2.85
N GLY A 181 -5.74 28.06 -3.51
CA GLY A 181 -5.20 26.96 -4.29
C GLY A 181 -4.58 27.39 -5.61
N GLY A 182 -4.13 26.40 -6.39
CA GLY A 182 -3.40 26.58 -7.64
C GLY A 182 -2.90 25.25 -8.21
N GLN A 183 -2.27 25.33 -9.38
CA GLN A 183 -1.69 24.20 -10.10
C GLN A 183 -0.17 24.31 -10.05
N TRP A 184 0.47 23.47 -9.25
CA TRP A 184 1.90 23.60 -8.94
C TRP A 184 2.65 22.30 -9.17
N ALA A 185 3.96 22.38 -9.29
CA ALA A 185 4.79 21.19 -9.40
C ALA A 185 6.07 21.30 -8.59
N VAL A 186 6.55 20.13 -8.13
CA VAL A 186 7.88 19.95 -7.55
C VAL A 186 8.62 18.96 -8.44
N ASP A 187 9.74 19.41 -9.01
CA ASP A 187 10.57 18.59 -9.88
C ASP A 187 11.76 18.04 -9.10
N PHE A 188 11.84 16.71 -9.02
CA PHE A 188 12.91 16.00 -8.33
C PHE A 188 14.01 15.51 -9.29
N ARG A 189 13.82 15.69 -10.61
CA ARG A 189 14.80 15.27 -11.63
C ARG A 189 16.03 16.14 -11.52
N SER A 190 17.21 15.52 -11.53
CA SER A 190 18.48 16.25 -11.34
C SER A 190 18.73 17.34 -12.38
N ALA A 191 18.17 17.22 -13.59
CA ALA A 191 18.34 18.19 -14.67
C ALA A 191 17.42 19.42 -14.58
N SER A 192 16.35 19.37 -13.78
CA SER A 192 15.30 20.39 -13.75
C SER A 192 14.74 20.63 -12.34
N GLN A 193 15.54 20.33 -11.31
CA GLN A 193 15.10 20.38 -9.92
C GLN A 193 14.57 21.78 -9.53
N GLY A 194 13.39 21.84 -8.91
CA GLY A 194 12.79 23.10 -8.49
C GLY A 194 11.29 23.04 -8.22
N VAL A 195 10.71 24.19 -7.87
CA VAL A 195 9.28 24.36 -7.60
C VAL A 195 8.68 25.33 -8.62
N PHE A 196 7.56 24.96 -9.24
CA PHE A 196 6.94 25.67 -10.36
C PHE A 196 5.47 25.99 -10.08
N ASP A 197 5.01 27.16 -10.51
CA ASP A 197 3.63 27.63 -10.39
C ASP A 197 2.72 27.14 -11.54
N GLU A 198 3.13 26.04 -12.17
CA GLU A 198 2.41 25.33 -13.23
C GLU A 198 2.69 23.83 -13.14
N LEU A 199 1.76 22.99 -13.63
CA LEU A 199 1.93 21.54 -13.61
C LEU A 199 3.04 21.06 -14.56
N GLY A 200 3.02 21.46 -15.83
CA GLY A 200 3.89 20.87 -16.86
C GLY A 200 3.63 19.37 -17.05
N ASP A 201 4.67 18.63 -17.46
CA ASP A 201 4.59 17.17 -17.69
C ASP A 201 4.87 16.38 -16.40
N CYS A 202 3.87 16.31 -15.52
CA CYS A 202 3.93 15.58 -14.25
C CYS A 202 3.69 14.08 -14.44
N GLN A 203 4.61 13.24 -13.97
CA GLN A 203 4.44 11.78 -13.99
C GLN A 203 3.59 11.27 -12.81
N TYR A 204 3.41 12.09 -11.78
CA TYR A 204 2.61 11.80 -10.60
C TYR A 204 1.93 13.08 -10.14
N GLY A 205 0.75 13.01 -9.55
CA GLY A 205 0.24 14.15 -8.80
C GLY A 205 -0.91 13.86 -7.85
N TYR A 206 -1.25 14.90 -7.10
CA TYR A 206 -2.28 14.90 -6.06
C TYR A 206 -3.24 16.08 -6.26
N ARG A 207 -4.53 15.83 -6.08
CA ARG A 207 -5.59 16.84 -6.15
C ARG A 207 -6.40 16.84 -4.86
N PHE A 208 -6.57 18.00 -4.23
CA PHE A 208 -7.37 18.14 -3.00
C PHE A 208 -7.73 19.60 -2.69
N GLU A 209 -8.71 19.80 -1.81
CA GLU A 209 -9.18 21.12 -1.40
C GLU A 209 -8.14 21.91 -0.58
N SER A 210 -8.08 23.22 -0.82
CA SER A 210 -7.08 24.15 -0.28
C SER A 210 -7.00 24.16 1.23
N ARG A 211 -8.11 23.95 1.93
CA ARG A 211 -8.19 23.83 3.39
C ARG A 211 -7.20 22.85 4.02
N TRP A 212 -6.83 21.79 3.31
CA TRP A 212 -5.95 20.74 3.85
C TRP A 212 -4.47 21.12 3.75
N LEU A 213 -4.12 22.05 2.87
CA LEU A 213 -2.73 22.39 2.60
C LEU A 213 -2.04 23.14 3.76
N PRO A 214 -2.61 24.19 4.38
CA PRO A 214 -1.95 24.91 5.46
C PRO A 214 -1.47 24.02 6.63
N PRO A 215 -2.27 23.09 7.19
CA PRO A 215 -1.81 22.23 8.27
C PRO A 215 -0.76 21.20 7.81
N LEU A 216 -0.79 20.76 6.54
CA LEU A 216 0.27 19.91 5.95
C LEU A 216 1.60 20.65 5.91
N LEU A 217 1.61 21.86 5.34
CA LEU A 217 2.82 22.69 5.23
C LEU A 217 3.39 23.08 6.60
N ALA A 218 2.51 23.28 7.60
CA ALA A 218 2.89 23.57 8.97
C ALA A 218 3.33 22.35 9.79
N GLY A 219 3.26 21.13 9.24
CA GLY A 219 3.55 19.88 9.94
C GLY A 219 2.58 19.56 11.09
N LYS A 220 1.39 20.19 11.10
CA LYS A 220 0.33 19.94 12.10
C LYS A 220 -0.60 18.80 11.71
N LEU A 221 -0.69 18.53 10.41
CA LEU A 221 -1.33 17.34 9.85
C LEU A 221 -0.26 16.55 9.11
N PRO A 222 0.13 15.35 9.58
CA PRO A 222 1.03 14.48 8.83
C PRO A 222 0.43 14.09 7.48
N TRP A 223 1.26 13.98 6.44
CA TRP A 223 0.80 13.52 5.13
C TRP A 223 0.18 12.12 5.17
N GLU A 224 0.67 11.23 6.04
CA GLU A 224 0.09 9.90 6.22
C GLU A 224 -1.36 9.96 6.70
N ASP A 225 -1.65 10.76 7.71
CA ASP A 225 -3.00 10.96 8.24
C ASP A 225 -3.92 11.58 7.17
N PHE A 226 -3.40 12.52 6.38
CA PHE A 226 -4.14 13.09 5.26
C PHE A 226 -4.47 12.06 4.18
N PHE A 227 -3.50 11.24 3.75
CA PHE A 227 -3.77 10.16 2.78
C PHE A 227 -4.74 9.11 3.33
N LEU A 228 -4.69 8.82 4.62
CA LEU A 228 -5.64 7.91 5.27
C LEU A 228 -7.05 8.52 5.43
N SER A 229 -7.21 9.84 5.28
CA SER A 229 -8.52 10.50 5.26
C SER A 229 -9.30 10.32 3.96
N LEU A 230 -8.62 9.88 2.88
CA LEU A 230 -9.18 9.74 1.51
C LEU A 230 -9.70 11.04 0.87
N ARG A 231 -9.38 12.21 1.43
CA ARG A 231 -9.78 13.55 0.93
C ARG A 231 -8.87 14.09 -0.16
N PHE A 232 -8.45 13.21 -1.05
CA PHE A 232 -7.59 13.55 -2.17
C PHE A 232 -7.85 12.58 -3.32
N GLN A 233 -7.45 13.02 -4.51
CA GLN A 233 -7.28 12.17 -5.67
C GLN A 233 -5.80 12.14 -6.06
N ALA A 234 -5.38 11.08 -6.72
CA ALA A 234 -4.03 10.94 -7.24
C ALA A 234 -4.06 10.43 -8.68
N TRP A 235 -3.08 10.82 -9.47
CA TRP A 235 -2.85 10.28 -10.80
C TRP A 235 -1.38 9.98 -10.98
N ARG A 236 -1.08 9.09 -11.92
CA ARG A 236 0.29 8.78 -12.33
C ARG A 236 0.31 8.25 -13.75
N ASN A 237 1.31 8.69 -14.50
CA ASN A 237 1.56 8.26 -15.87
C ASN A 237 3.08 8.35 -16.15
N PRO A 238 3.79 7.23 -16.36
CA PRO A 238 3.29 5.85 -16.39
C PRO A 238 2.74 5.38 -15.02
N ASP A 239 1.98 4.28 -15.02
CA ASP A 239 1.37 3.68 -13.82
C ASP A 239 2.41 3.00 -12.90
N VAL A 240 3.38 3.77 -12.42
CA VAL A 240 4.52 3.30 -11.62
C VAL A 240 4.42 3.89 -10.22
N TYR A 241 4.36 3.01 -9.24
CA TYR A 241 4.40 3.39 -7.83
C TYR A 241 5.82 3.77 -7.41
N ASN A 242 5.95 4.82 -6.60
CA ASN A 242 7.22 5.31 -6.07
C ASN A 242 7.14 5.45 -4.55
N ASP A 243 7.74 4.51 -3.84
CA ASP A 243 7.79 4.51 -2.38
C ASP A 243 8.59 5.67 -1.81
N HIS A 244 9.62 6.14 -2.52
CA HIS A 244 10.44 7.27 -2.06
C HIS A 244 9.65 8.59 -2.11
N LEU A 245 8.75 8.78 -3.07
CA LEU A 245 7.85 9.95 -3.08
C LEU A 245 6.93 9.91 -1.86
N LEU A 246 6.28 8.77 -1.63
CA LEU A 246 5.39 8.63 -0.47
C LEU A 246 6.17 8.75 0.84
N GLY A 247 7.35 8.13 0.93
CA GLY A 247 8.24 8.17 2.09
C GLY A 247 8.73 9.59 2.39
N LEU A 248 9.11 10.37 1.37
CA LEU A 248 9.50 11.77 1.53
C LEU A 248 8.37 12.59 2.15
N LEU A 249 7.14 12.43 1.66
CA LEU A 249 5.98 13.15 2.19
C LEU A 249 5.63 12.71 3.61
N LYS A 250 5.61 11.39 3.88
CA LYS A 250 5.31 10.85 5.22
C LYS A 250 6.33 11.28 6.27
N PHE A 251 7.61 11.25 5.91
CA PHE A 251 8.73 11.48 6.82
C PHE A 251 9.46 12.77 6.48
N ALA A 252 8.75 13.88 6.25
CA ALA A 252 9.27 15.20 5.84
C ALA A 252 10.22 15.88 6.88
N HIS A 253 11.21 15.14 7.39
CA HIS A 253 12.16 15.41 8.45
C HIS A 253 13.49 14.72 8.14
N GLY A 254 14.60 15.46 8.24
CA GLY A 254 15.94 14.99 7.84
C GLY A 254 16.37 13.69 8.53
N ASP A 255 16.28 13.62 9.86
CA ASP A 255 16.74 12.45 10.64
C ASP A 255 15.98 11.17 10.27
N ALA A 256 14.68 11.28 10.00
CA ALA A 256 13.86 10.14 9.60
C ALA A 256 14.27 9.62 8.21
N LEU A 257 14.49 10.52 7.25
CA LEU A 257 14.93 10.16 5.91
C LEU A 257 16.35 9.58 5.90
N GLN A 258 17.25 10.13 6.73
CA GLN A 258 18.60 9.58 6.91
C GLN A 258 18.56 8.18 7.52
N ALA A 259 17.68 7.92 8.49
CA ALA A 259 17.50 6.58 9.05
C ALA A 259 17.00 5.58 8.00
N VAL A 260 16.06 5.99 7.13
CA VAL A 260 15.58 5.15 6.01
C VAL A 260 16.71 4.90 5.00
N GLU A 261 17.44 5.94 4.60
CA GLU A 261 18.59 5.80 3.69
C GLU A 261 19.65 4.86 4.28
N ALA A 262 20.03 5.05 5.54
CA ALA A 262 21.00 4.19 6.22
C ALA A 262 20.52 2.74 6.26
N TYR A 263 19.25 2.51 6.56
CA TYR A 263 18.66 1.17 6.53
C TYR A 263 18.71 0.56 5.12
N GLU A 264 18.20 1.26 4.10
CA GLU A 264 18.16 0.78 2.72
C GLU A 264 19.54 0.55 2.09
N THR A 265 20.56 1.27 2.55
CA THR A 265 21.94 1.14 2.08
C THR A 265 22.80 0.20 2.93
N SER A 266 22.33 -0.21 4.12
CA SER A 266 23.08 -1.10 5.02
C SER A 266 23.10 -2.57 4.60
N PHE A 267 22.23 -2.98 3.67
CA PHE A 267 22.12 -4.40 3.32
C PHE A 267 23.32 -4.89 2.53
N ASP A 268 23.97 -5.92 3.07
CA ASP A 268 25.01 -6.62 2.36
C ASP A 268 24.40 -7.46 1.23
N ALA A 269 24.69 -7.09 -0.02
CA ALA A 269 24.29 -7.84 -1.20
C ALA A 269 25.20 -9.06 -1.48
N GLN A 270 26.19 -9.34 -0.63
CA GLN A 270 27.09 -10.48 -0.78
C GLN A 270 26.43 -11.82 -0.48
N GLU A 271 25.48 -11.87 0.46
CA GLU A 271 24.74 -13.10 0.72
C GLU A 271 23.85 -13.43 -0.48
N GLN A 272 24.02 -14.65 -0.99
CA GLN A 272 23.33 -15.12 -2.19
C GLN A 272 22.61 -16.43 -1.91
N MET A 273 21.54 -16.65 -2.66
CA MET A 273 20.74 -17.88 -2.65
C MET A 273 20.53 -18.36 -4.07
N ILE A 274 20.17 -19.63 -4.23
CA ILE A 274 19.80 -20.21 -5.51
C ILE A 274 18.28 -20.31 -5.58
N VAL A 275 17.70 -19.77 -6.65
CA VAL A 275 16.28 -19.94 -6.97
C VAL A 275 16.12 -20.70 -8.29
N HIS A 276 15.09 -21.52 -8.35
CA HIS A 276 14.78 -22.37 -9.51
C HIS A 276 13.50 -21.85 -10.15
N ALA A 277 13.56 -21.44 -11.41
CA ALA A 277 12.40 -20.96 -12.17
C ALA A 277 12.52 -21.43 -13.62
N ASN A 278 11.42 -21.89 -14.24
CA ASN A 278 11.39 -22.29 -15.65
C ASN A 278 12.53 -23.25 -16.08
N ARG A 279 12.84 -24.26 -15.23
CA ARG A 279 13.95 -25.23 -15.44
C ARG A 279 15.34 -24.58 -15.50
N GLN A 280 15.47 -23.37 -14.99
CA GLN A 280 16.69 -22.60 -14.93
C GLN A 280 17.04 -22.31 -13.46
N ARG A 281 18.34 -22.28 -13.14
CA ARG A 281 18.85 -21.82 -11.85
C ARG A 281 19.33 -20.39 -11.95
N TYR A 282 18.99 -19.59 -10.94
CA TYR A 282 19.46 -18.22 -10.79
C TYR A 282 20.16 -18.09 -9.46
N GLN A 283 21.33 -17.46 -9.45
CA GLN A 283 22.00 -17.00 -8.25
C GLN A 283 21.53 -15.57 -7.99
N VAL A 284 20.84 -15.36 -6.89
CA VAL A 284 20.24 -14.07 -6.54
C VAL A 284 20.73 -13.60 -5.18
N GLN A 285 20.81 -12.29 -4.96
CA GLN A 285 21.02 -11.77 -3.60
C GLN A 285 19.91 -12.24 -2.66
N ARG A 286 20.26 -12.60 -1.42
CA ARG A 286 19.32 -13.09 -0.40
C ARG A 286 18.45 -11.99 0.16
N ARG A 287 18.99 -10.77 0.32
CA ARG A 287 18.25 -9.63 0.89
C ARG A 287 17.49 -8.91 -0.22
N CYS A 288 16.19 -8.70 -0.03
CA CYS A 288 15.35 -7.95 -0.96
C CYS A 288 15.89 -6.53 -1.12
N PRO A 289 16.14 -6.05 -2.35
CA PRO A 289 16.74 -4.73 -2.61
C PRO A 289 15.81 -3.55 -2.27
N HIS A 290 14.55 -3.81 -1.92
CA HIS A 290 13.62 -2.80 -1.41
C HIS A 290 13.89 -2.45 0.05
N ALA A 291 13.77 -3.42 0.98
CA ALA A 291 13.79 -3.16 2.42
C ALA A 291 14.45 -4.30 3.23
N GLY A 292 15.32 -5.09 2.61
CA GLY A 292 16.16 -6.07 3.31
C GLY A 292 15.48 -7.35 3.78
N VAL A 293 14.21 -7.56 3.41
CA VAL A 293 13.49 -8.81 3.68
C VAL A 293 14.32 -10.00 3.21
N ASP A 294 14.42 -11.02 4.05
CA ASP A 294 15.14 -12.26 3.70
C ASP A 294 14.33 -13.05 2.66
N LEU A 295 14.80 -13.07 1.41
CA LEU A 295 14.15 -13.78 0.31
C LEU A 295 14.32 -15.30 0.40
N LEU A 296 15.22 -15.81 1.25
CA LEU A 296 15.28 -17.24 1.52
C LEU A 296 14.03 -17.70 2.27
N GLU A 297 13.58 -16.89 3.22
CA GLU A 297 12.42 -17.18 4.07
C GLU A 297 11.11 -16.65 3.46
N ALA A 298 11.18 -15.53 2.75
CA ALA A 298 10.02 -14.77 2.27
C ALA A 298 10.05 -14.51 0.76
N GLY A 299 10.75 -15.35 -0.01
CA GLY A 299 10.76 -15.33 -1.47
C GLY A 299 9.80 -16.36 -2.04
N GLU A 300 8.96 -15.94 -2.99
CA GLU A 300 8.07 -16.81 -3.75
C GLU A 300 8.43 -16.73 -5.24
N VAL A 301 8.81 -17.86 -5.84
CA VAL A 301 9.04 -17.93 -7.29
C VAL A 301 7.71 -18.15 -8.01
N LEU A 302 7.35 -17.22 -8.87
CA LEU A 302 6.14 -17.25 -9.68
C LEU A 302 6.43 -17.78 -11.10
N PRO A 303 5.39 -18.25 -11.82
CA PRO A 303 5.50 -18.56 -13.24
C PRO A 303 6.05 -17.39 -14.05
N GLY A 304 6.77 -17.68 -15.14
CA GLY A 304 7.35 -16.65 -16.00
C GLY A 304 8.71 -16.13 -15.55
N GLY A 305 9.30 -16.71 -14.50
CA GLY A 305 10.65 -16.33 -14.06
C GLY A 305 10.64 -15.08 -13.19
N VAL A 306 9.64 -14.95 -12.32
CA VAL A 306 9.49 -13.79 -11.44
C VAL A 306 9.73 -14.22 -9.99
N LEU A 307 10.51 -13.46 -9.24
CA LEU A 307 10.66 -13.63 -7.79
C LEU A 307 9.87 -12.55 -7.06
N ARG A 308 8.92 -12.95 -6.23
CA ARG A 308 8.14 -12.07 -5.37
C ARG A 308 8.70 -12.06 -3.95
N CYS A 309 8.91 -10.88 -3.39
CA CYS A 309 9.11 -10.69 -1.96
C CYS A 309 7.75 -10.72 -1.24
N LEU A 310 7.50 -11.70 -0.36
CA LEU A 310 6.24 -11.82 0.38
C LEU A 310 6.06 -10.74 1.45
N GLY A 311 7.13 -10.07 1.88
CA GLY A 311 7.03 -8.98 2.87
C GLY A 311 6.37 -7.72 2.34
N HIS A 312 6.59 -7.38 1.06
CA HIS A 312 6.12 -6.13 0.46
C HIS A 312 5.49 -6.31 -0.93
N HIS A 313 5.40 -7.55 -1.41
CA HIS A 313 4.84 -7.95 -2.71
C HIS A 313 5.52 -7.30 -3.93
N TYR A 314 6.77 -6.87 -3.78
CA TYR A 314 7.62 -6.48 -4.89
C TYR A 314 8.00 -7.68 -5.74
N GLU A 315 7.79 -7.57 -7.06
CA GLU A 315 8.08 -8.61 -8.03
C GLU A 315 9.26 -8.22 -8.92
N PHE A 316 10.20 -9.13 -9.06
CA PHE A 316 11.43 -8.94 -9.82
C PHE A 316 11.51 -9.95 -10.95
N ASP A 317 11.80 -9.48 -12.17
CA ASP A 317 12.15 -10.35 -13.27
C ASP A 317 13.52 -11.02 -13.00
N LEU A 318 13.60 -12.35 -13.04
CA LEU A 318 14.82 -13.07 -12.68
C LEU A 318 15.91 -13.00 -13.76
N ASP A 319 15.56 -12.72 -15.02
CA ASP A 319 16.55 -12.59 -16.09
C ASP A 319 17.26 -11.23 -16.05
N SER A 320 16.55 -10.15 -15.74
CA SER A 320 17.08 -8.77 -15.71
C SER A 320 17.32 -8.19 -14.30
N GLY A 321 16.63 -8.73 -13.30
CA GLY A 321 16.59 -8.17 -11.94
C GLY A 321 15.67 -6.96 -11.79
N GLN A 322 15.03 -6.49 -12.86
CA GLN A 322 14.20 -5.30 -12.83
C GLN A 322 12.96 -5.52 -11.95
N CYS A 323 12.66 -4.53 -11.11
CA CYS A 323 11.41 -4.48 -10.38
C CYS A 323 10.25 -4.18 -11.33
N ILE A 324 9.27 -5.07 -11.37
CA ILE A 324 8.10 -5.02 -12.26
C ILE A 324 7.00 -4.13 -11.67
N THR A 325 6.85 -4.12 -10.34
CA THR A 325 5.71 -3.52 -9.64
C THR A 325 5.96 -2.09 -9.13
N GLY A 326 7.15 -1.53 -9.31
CA GLY A 326 7.48 -0.16 -8.87
C GLY A 326 8.92 0.26 -9.18
N LYS A 327 9.32 1.45 -8.71
CA LYS A 327 10.69 1.99 -8.88
C LYS A 327 11.52 1.69 -7.62
N CYS A 328 12.27 0.59 -7.63
CA CYS A 328 13.25 0.26 -6.59
C CYS A 328 14.55 -0.28 -7.20
N ARG A 329 15.59 -0.50 -6.38
CA ARG A 329 16.88 -1.03 -6.84
C ARG A 329 16.67 -2.42 -7.44
N SER A 330 17.31 -2.71 -8.58
CA SER A 330 17.24 -4.02 -9.20
C SER A 330 17.78 -5.12 -8.28
N LEU A 331 17.16 -6.29 -8.35
CA LEU A 331 17.65 -7.51 -7.75
C LEU A 331 18.94 -7.94 -8.47
N ASN A 332 20.04 -8.11 -7.74
CA ASN A 332 21.22 -8.75 -8.29
C ASN A 332 20.89 -10.23 -8.56
N THR A 333 20.82 -10.58 -9.84
CA THR A 333 20.50 -11.92 -10.33
C THR A 333 21.48 -12.32 -11.42
N LYS A 334 21.87 -13.60 -11.40
CA LYS A 334 22.73 -14.20 -12.41
C LYS A 334 22.19 -15.57 -12.80
N LYS A 335 21.84 -15.71 -14.08
CA LYS A 335 21.45 -16.99 -14.68
C LYS A 335 22.65 -17.95 -14.69
N LEU A 336 22.50 -19.12 -14.08
CA LEU A 336 23.55 -20.13 -14.00
C LEU A 336 23.45 -21.12 -15.16
N SER A 337 24.48 -21.19 -16.02
CA SER A 337 24.49 -22.20 -17.08
C SER A 337 24.53 -23.63 -16.49
N LEU A 338 23.83 -24.57 -17.12
CA LEU A 338 23.87 -26.00 -16.79
C LEU A 338 25.27 -26.65 -16.98
N LYS A 339 26.24 -25.92 -17.52
CA LYS A 339 27.63 -26.36 -17.62
C LYS A 339 28.33 -26.12 -16.28
N ASN A 340 28.30 -27.14 -15.40
CA ASN A 340 29.37 -27.51 -14.46
C ASN A 340 28.93 -28.64 -13.49
N CYS A 341 28.29 -29.70 -14.00
CA CYS A 341 28.12 -30.94 -13.23
C CYS A 341 28.93 -32.13 -13.78
N LEU A 342 29.81 -31.93 -14.78
CA LEU A 342 30.50 -33.04 -15.46
C LEU A 342 32.02 -32.86 -15.61
N SER A 343 32.68 -32.17 -14.68
CA SER A 343 34.15 -32.19 -14.63
C SER A 343 34.67 -32.16 -13.20
N GLY A 344 34.63 -33.31 -12.54
CA GLY A 344 35.23 -33.53 -11.23
C GLY A 344 34.79 -34.85 -10.61
N SER A 345 35.70 -35.83 -10.60
CA SER A 345 35.69 -37.13 -9.92
C SER A 345 34.64 -38.19 -10.33
N ASN A 346 35.16 -39.25 -10.96
CA ASN A 346 34.58 -40.60 -10.98
C ASN A 346 34.50 -41.15 -9.55
N ASP A 347 33.44 -40.83 -8.81
CA ASP A 347 33.03 -41.64 -7.66
C ASP A 347 31.52 -41.91 -7.76
N GLU A 348 31.18 -43.18 -8.05
CA GLU A 348 29.83 -43.71 -8.05
C GLU A 348 29.24 -43.64 -6.64
N LYS A 349 28.65 -42.49 -6.23
CA LYS A 349 27.71 -42.47 -5.10
C LYS A 349 26.75 -41.29 -4.95
N HIS A 350 26.77 -40.27 -5.82
CA HIS A 350 25.84 -39.14 -5.72
C HIS A 350 25.11 -38.84 -7.04
N GLN A 351 24.28 -39.80 -7.46
CA GLN A 351 23.28 -39.61 -8.51
C GLN A 351 21.88 -39.66 -7.88
N THR A 352 21.50 -38.60 -7.15
CA THR A 352 20.10 -38.42 -6.74
C THR A 352 19.57 -37.00 -6.73
N ASP A 353 20.39 -35.96 -6.90
CA ASP A 353 19.92 -34.57 -6.77
C ASP A 353 19.93 -33.79 -8.10
N CYS A 354 19.32 -34.36 -9.14
CA CYS A 354 18.99 -33.64 -10.38
C CYS A 354 17.68 -34.15 -10.98
N LEU A 355 16.57 -33.86 -10.30
CA LEU A 355 15.23 -33.77 -10.90
C LEU A 355 14.46 -32.60 -10.30
#